data_AF-A0AAV4GNF2-F1
#
_entry.id   AF-A0AAV4GNF2-F1
#
_cell.length_a   1.000
_cell.length_b   1.000
_cell.length_c   1.000
_cell.angle_alpha   90.00
_cell.angle_beta   90.00
_cell.angle_gamma   90.00
#
_symmetry.space_group_name_H-M   'P 1'
#
loop_
_entity.id
_entity.type
_entity.pdbx_description
1 polymer ?
#
loop_
_entity_poly.entity_id
_entity_poly.type
_entity_poly.pdbx_seq_one_letter_code
_entity_poly.pdbx_strand_id
1 'polypeptide(L)'
;MEVDFPSPVSIASTMTGQLAPREEAVSDLLSGRSFLVDTGAEESVFLASLIDRKKTRGPNLVAANGSAIATYGKRSTLLKLSPATHPGLKRKSPWKKNIFQARSRPWLYDPQPLPPWP
;
A
#
# COMPACT_ATOMS: atom_id res chain seq x y z
N MET A 1 3.32 1.59 -34.20
CA MET A 1 2.11 1.67 -33.37
C MET A 1 2.44 0.97 -32.08
N GLU A 2 2.90 1.73 -31.10
CA GLU A 2 3.30 1.23 -29.79
C GLU A 2 2.06 1.18 -28.92
N VAL A 3 1.74 -0.01 -28.41
CA VAL A 3 0.53 -0.23 -27.61
C VAL A 3 0.87 0.17 -26.19
N ASP A 4 0.33 1.31 -25.76
CA ASP A 4 0.50 1.84 -24.41
C ASP A 4 -0.15 0.88 -23.40
N PHE A 5 0.68 0.22 -22.59
CA PHE A 5 0.20 -0.66 -21.54
C PHE A 5 -0.12 0.19 -20.31
N PRO A 6 -1.33 0.10 -19.72
CA PRO A 6 -1.61 0.83 -18.49
C PRO A 6 -0.61 0.42 -17.41
N SER A 7 0.01 1.43 -16.82
CA SER A 7 1.01 1.36 -15.77
C SER A 7 0.62 0.32 -14.70
N PRO A 8 1.58 -0.43 -14.13
CA PRO A 8 1.26 -1.42 -13.11
C PRO A 8 0.63 -0.69 -11.92
N VAL A 9 -0.62 -1.04 -11.62
CA VAL A 9 -1.32 -0.57 -10.41
C VAL A 9 -0.42 -0.85 -9.19
N SER A 10 0.09 0.22 -8.60
CA SER A 10 0.80 0.23 -7.32
C SER A 10 -0.24 0.21 -6.21
N ILE A 11 -0.11 -0.76 -5.30
CA ILE A 11 -1.07 -0.95 -4.20
C ILE A 11 -0.29 -0.80 -2.89
N ALA A 12 -0.82 -0.04 -1.93
CA ALA A 12 -0.91 -0.41 -0.50
C ALA A 12 -0.45 0.65 0.52
N SER A 13 -1.41 1.05 1.37
CA SER A 13 -1.22 1.23 2.82
C SER A 13 -2.19 0.29 3.56
N THR A 14 -1.72 -0.45 4.57
CA THR A 14 -2.57 -1.38 5.35
C THR A 14 -3.23 -0.66 6.52
N MET A 15 -4.56 -0.55 6.52
CA MET A 15 -5.32 -0.17 7.73
C MET A 15 -5.61 -1.41 8.57
N THR A 16 -5.28 -1.34 9.86
CA THR A 16 -5.65 -2.38 10.84
C THR A 16 -6.87 -1.87 11.59
N GLY A 17 -8.04 -2.45 11.30
CA GLY A 17 -9.24 -2.28 12.13
C GLY A 17 -9.83 -0.87 12.21
N GLN A 18 -10.41 -0.36 11.11
CA GLN A 18 -11.64 0.45 11.13
C GLN A 18 -12.11 0.61 9.68
N LEU A 19 -13.42 0.62 9.47
CA LEU A 19 -14.08 0.80 8.18
C LEU A 19 -13.69 2.17 7.61
N ALA A 20 -12.62 2.22 6.82
CA ALA A 20 -12.33 3.37 5.99
C ALA A 20 -13.51 3.56 5.01
N PRO A 21 -13.90 4.80 4.67
CA PRO A 21 -14.86 5.07 3.62
C PRO A 21 -14.48 4.27 2.37
N ARG A 22 -15.50 3.68 1.75
CA ARG A 22 -15.45 2.48 0.90
C ARG A 22 -14.74 2.66 -0.45
N GLU A 23 -14.13 3.81 -0.73
CA GLU A 23 -13.93 4.22 -2.12
C GLU A 23 -12.58 3.79 -2.73
N GLU A 24 -11.55 3.49 -1.94
CA GLU A 24 -10.21 3.19 -2.51
C GLU A 24 -9.43 2.06 -1.79
N ALA A 25 -10.09 1.26 -0.97
CA ALA A 25 -9.45 0.13 -0.28
C ALA A 25 -9.78 -1.20 -0.96
N VAL A 26 -8.75 -2.00 -1.32
CA VAL A 26 -8.93 -3.37 -1.82
C VAL A 26 -8.65 -4.36 -0.70
N SER A 27 -9.52 -5.36 -0.52
CA SER A 27 -9.28 -6.45 0.43
C SER A 27 -8.62 -7.66 -0.24
N ASP A 28 -7.56 -8.17 0.36
CA ASP A 28 -6.95 -9.46 0.04
C ASP A 28 -7.59 -10.58 0.86
N LEU A 29 -8.20 -11.53 0.16
CA LEU A 29 -8.87 -12.69 0.72
C LEU A 29 -7.91 -13.73 1.31
N LEU A 30 -6.62 -13.72 0.93
CA LEU A 30 -5.65 -14.68 1.48
C LEU A 30 -5.12 -14.22 2.84
N SER A 31 -4.72 -12.96 2.97
CA SER A 31 -4.16 -12.43 4.22
C SER A 31 -5.21 -11.76 5.12
N GLY A 32 -6.42 -11.51 4.63
CA GLY A 32 -7.46 -10.76 5.34
C GLY A 32 -7.15 -9.27 5.49
N ARG A 33 -6.13 -8.77 4.79
CA ARG A 33 -5.70 -7.36 4.87
C ARG A 33 -6.42 -6.51 3.84
N SER A 34 -6.68 -5.27 4.22
CA SER A 34 -7.13 -4.23 3.28
C SER A 34 -5.97 -3.30 2.95
N PHE A 35 -5.92 -2.88 1.70
CA PHE A 35 -4.86 -2.05 1.14
C PHE A 35 -5.46 -0.84 0.44
N LEU A 36 -4.97 0.36 0.75
CA LEU A 36 -5.30 1.55 -0.03
C LEU A 36 -4.64 1.48 -1.41
N VAL A 37 -5.39 1.82 -2.45
CA VAL A 37 -4.87 2.00 -3.81
C VAL A 37 -4.34 3.42 -3.92
N ASP A 38 -3.04 3.56 -4.14
CA ASP A 38 -2.38 4.85 -4.31
C ASP A 38 -1.61 4.83 -5.64
N THR A 39 -2.11 5.59 -6.62
CA THR A 39 -1.49 5.68 -7.94
C THR A 39 -0.27 6.59 -7.98
N GLY A 40 -0.08 7.43 -6.95
CA GLY A 40 1.10 8.28 -6.79
C GLY A 40 2.29 7.56 -6.15
N ALA A 41 2.11 6.33 -5.68
CA ALA A 41 3.16 5.55 -5.05
C ALA A 41 3.97 4.71 -6.05
N GLU A 42 5.29 4.81 -5.98
CA GLU A 42 6.21 3.99 -6.79
C GLU A 42 6.30 2.54 -6.30
N GLU A 43 6.12 2.34 -5.00
CA GLU A 43 6.37 1.06 -4.33
C GLU A 43 5.21 0.68 -3.41
N SER A 44 4.88 -0.60 -3.41
CA SER A 44 3.88 -1.18 -2.50
C SER A 44 4.44 -1.37 -1.09
N VAL A 45 3.72 -0.95 -0.06
CA VAL A 45 4.12 -1.10 1.35
C VAL A 45 3.06 -1.79 2.22
N PHE A 46 3.48 -2.56 3.21
CA PHE A 46 2.60 -3.02 4.29
C PHE A 46 3.29 -2.91 5.64
N LEU A 47 2.51 -2.95 6.72
CA LEU A 47 3.03 -2.81 8.07
C LEU A 47 4.00 -3.94 8.45
N ALA A 48 5.22 -3.54 8.82
CA ALA A 48 6.21 -4.44 9.38
C ALA A 48 5.73 -5.01 10.71
N SER A 49 5.71 -6.34 10.81
CA SER A 49 5.44 -7.05 12.07
C SER A 49 6.58 -6.84 13.08
N LEU A 50 6.35 -7.20 14.35
CA LEU A 50 7.42 -7.16 15.36
C LEU A 50 8.62 -8.03 14.98
N ILE A 51 8.39 -9.16 14.29
CA ILE A 51 9.45 -10.06 13.82
C ILE A 51 10.24 -9.41 12.68
N ASP A 52 9.56 -8.72 11.75
CA ASP A 52 10.24 -7.99 10.67
C ASP A 52 11.16 -6.91 11.25
N ARG A 53 10.68 -6.19 12.26
CA ARG A 53 11.42 -5.11 12.92
C ARG A 53 12.70 -5.57 13.64
N LYS A 54 12.83 -6.86 13.94
CA LYS A 54 14.05 -7.45 14.52
C LYS A 54 15.13 -7.75 13.48
N LYS A 55 14.80 -7.74 12.18
CA LYS A 55 15.75 -7.94 11.10
C LYS A 55 16.51 -6.64 10.79
N THR A 56 17.63 -6.77 10.07
CA THR A 56 18.37 -5.63 9.54
C THR A 56 17.46 -4.74 8.70
N ARG A 57 17.57 -3.42 8.91
CA ARG A 57 16.80 -2.45 8.14
C ARG A 57 17.17 -2.51 6.67
N GLY A 58 16.17 -2.40 5.81
CA GLY A 58 16.33 -2.23 4.37
C GLY A 58 16.54 -0.76 3.99
N PRO A 59 16.56 -0.45 2.69
CA PRO A 59 16.62 0.93 2.21
C PRO A 59 15.40 1.71 2.68
N ASN A 60 15.57 3.01 2.95
CA ASN A 60 14.44 3.86 3.30
C ASN A 60 13.60 4.14 2.04
N LEU A 61 12.29 4.20 2.24
CA LEU A 61 11.38 4.82 1.27
C LEU A 61 11.17 6.29 1.64
N VAL A 62 10.65 7.07 0.69
CA VAL A 62 10.34 8.48 0.89
C VAL A 62 8.82 8.65 0.86
N ALA A 63 8.26 9.23 1.91
CA ALA A 63 6.86 9.60 1.95
C ALA A 63 6.58 10.81 1.04
N ALA A 64 5.32 11.06 0.70
CA ALA A 64 4.92 12.22 -0.10
C ALA A 64 5.38 13.58 0.48
N ASN A 65 5.54 13.68 1.80
CA ASN A 65 6.08 14.87 2.49
C ASN A 65 7.61 14.92 2.56
N GLY A 66 8.32 14.04 1.84
CA GLY A 66 9.78 13.97 1.82
C GLY A 66 10.41 13.24 3.02
N SER A 67 9.62 12.79 4.00
CA SER A 67 10.16 12.11 5.18
C SER A 67 10.56 10.66 4.91
N ALA A 68 11.62 10.19 5.57
CA ALA A 68 12.09 8.82 5.43
C ALA A 68 11.21 7.80 6.18
N ILE A 69 10.81 6.75 5.46
CA ILE A 69 10.11 5.57 5.98
C ILE A 69 11.10 4.42 6.09
N ALA A 70 11.36 3.94 7.31
CA ALA A 70 12.21 2.78 7.54
C ALA A 70 11.55 1.49 7.03
N THR A 71 12.31 0.71 6.26
CA THR A 71 11.87 -0.62 5.81
C THR A 71 12.66 -1.74 6.49
N TYR A 72 12.09 -2.94 6.47
CA TYR A 72 12.65 -4.14 7.11
C TYR A 72 12.75 -5.31 6.13
N GLY A 73 12.84 -4.98 4.83
CA GLY A 73 12.92 -5.94 3.74
C GLY A 73 11.72 -5.89 2.79
N LYS A 74 11.81 -6.68 1.72
CA LYS A 74 10.71 -6.98 0.78
C LYS A 74 10.27 -8.43 0.97
N ARG A 75 8.97 -8.68 0.79
CA ARG A 75 8.43 -10.04 0.70
C ARG A 75 7.60 -10.18 -0.57
N SER A 76 7.72 -11.34 -1.22
CA SER A 76 6.76 -11.72 -2.26
C SER A 76 5.49 -12.24 -1.59
N THR A 77 4.37 -11.57 -1.86
CA THR A 77 3.05 -11.93 -1.36
C THR A 77 2.14 -12.31 -2.52
N LEU A 78 1.33 -13.34 -2.31
CA LEU A 78 0.19 -13.64 -3.16
C LEU A 78 -1.00 -12.81 -2.71
N LEU A 79 -1.59 -12.05 -3.63
CA LEU A 79 -2.75 -11.22 -3.42
C LEU A 79 -3.94 -11.82 -4.16
N LYS A 80 -5.01 -12.14 -3.44
CA LYS A 80 -6.31 -12.55 -3.99
C LYS A 80 -7.33 -11.48 -3.66
N LEU A 81 -7.53 -10.55 -4.59
CA LEU A 81 -8.42 -9.41 -4.36
C LEU A 81 -9.88 -9.85 -4.31
N SER A 82 -10.66 -9.24 -3.43
CA SER A 82 -12.11 -9.46 -3.31
C SER A 82 -12.85 -8.86 -4.52
N PRO A 83 -13.66 -9.65 -5.25
CA PRO A 83 -14.53 -9.13 -6.31
C PRO A 83 -15.58 -8.14 -5.80
N ALA A 84 -15.98 -8.27 -4.53
CA ALA A 84 -17.00 -7.40 -3.93
C ALA A 84 -16.51 -5.95 -3.74
N THR A 85 -15.20 -5.76 -3.62
CA THR A 85 -14.59 -4.43 -3.47
C THR A 85 -14.16 -3.85 -4.81
N HIS A 86 -13.89 -4.69 -5.83
CA HIS A 86 -13.59 -4.26 -7.20
C HIS A 86 -14.24 -5.19 -8.24
N PRO A 87 -15.55 -4.99 -8.55
CA PRO A 87 -16.30 -5.87 -9.46
C PRO A 87 -15.80 -5.79 -10.92
N GLY A 88 -15.08 -4.74 -11.29
CA GLY A 88 -14.52 -4.55 -12.64
C GLY A 88 -13.16 -5.21 -12.89
N LEU A 89 -12.60 -5.95 -11.92
CA LEU A 89 -11.27 -6.54 -12.06
C LEU A 89 -11.26 -7.68 -13.08
N LYS A 90 -10.84 -7.38 -14.32
CA LYS A 90 -10.83 -8.36 -15.43
C LYS A 90 -9.69 -9.39 -15.37
N ARG A 91 -8.68 -9.15 -14.53
CA ARG A 91 -7.51 -10.04 -14.40
C ARG A 91 -7.79 -11.17 -13.43
N LYS A 92 -7.48 -12.41 -13.84
CA LYS A 92 -7.51 -13.59 -12.96
C LYS A 92 -6.49 -13.43 -11.82
N SER A 93 -6.88 -13.80 -10.61
CA SER A 93 -6.07 -13.79 -9.38
C SER A 93 -5.86 -15.24 -8.89
N PRO A 94 -4.84 -15.54 -8.06
CA PRO A 94 -3.99 -14.63 -7.29
C PRO A 94 -2.84 -13.98 -8.07
N TRP A 95 -2.36 -12.83 -7.61
CA TRP A 95 -1.19 -12.14 -8.16
C TRP A 95 0.00 -12.20 -7.21
N LYS A 96 1.21 -12.39 -7.74
CA LYS A 96 2.45 -12.31 -6.95
C LYS A 96 3.01 -10.88 -7.06
N LYS A 97 3.23 -10.23 -5.92
CA LYS A 97 3.81 -8.88 -5.83
C LYS A 97 4.88 -8.83 -4.74
N ASN A 98 5.93 -8.04 -4.97
CA ASN A 98 6.92 -7.72 -3.94
C ASN A 98 6.43 -6.49 -3.18
N ILE A 99 6.32 -6.60 -1.87
CA ILE A 99 5.82 -5.52 -1.01
C ILE A 99 6.83 -5.28 0.11
N PHE A 100 7.17 -4.02 0.35
CA PHE A 100 8.04 -3.63 1.44
C PHE A 100 7.36 -3.77 2.80
N GLN A 101 8.11 -4.22 3.81
CA GLN A 101 7.72 -4.11 5.21
C GLN A 101 8.13 -2.74 5.74
N ALA A 102 7.17 -1.84 5.95
CA ALA A 102 7.41 -0.48 6.41
C ALA A 102 7.00 -0.27 7.87
N ARG A 103 7.72 0.58 8.60
CA ARG A 103 7.30 1.02 9.93
C ARG A 103 6.04 1.88 9.83
N SER A 104 5.02 1.65 10.65
CA SER A 104 3.99 2.69 10.83
C SER A 104 4.60 3.88 11.57
N ARG A 105 4.41 5.08 11.04
CA ARG A 105 4.50 6.30 11.83
C ARG A 105 3.07 6.71 12.21
N PRO A 106 2.78 7.01 13.48
CA PRO A 106 1.48 7.54 13.90
C PRO A 106 1.07 8.83 13.18
N TRP A 107 2.03 9.52 12.55
CA TRP A 107 1.91 10.85 11.96
C TRP A 107 1.74 10.87 10.43
N LEU A 108 1.20 9.81 9.82
CA LEU A 108 0.83 9.88 8.39
C LEU A 108 -0.51 10.60 8.16
N TYR A 109 -1.16 11.03 9.24
CA TYR A 109 -2.19 12.07 9.27
C TYR A 109 -1.66 13.18 10.20
N ASP A 110 -0.87 14.10 9.66
CA ASP A 110 -0.77 15.43 10.24
C ASP A 110 -1.67 16.32 9.37
N PRO A 111 -2.87 16.72 9.81
CA PRO A 111 -3.67 17.67 9.06
C PRO A 111 -2.90 18.99 9.04
N GLN A 112 -2.14 19.22 7.98
CA GLN A 112 -1.68 20.58 7.69
C GLN A 112 -2.93 21.47 7.64
N PRO A 113 -3.02 22.54 8.43
CA PRO A 113 -4.11 23.49 8.29
C PRO A 113 -4.10 23.99 6.85
N LEU A 114 -5.24 23.87 6.16
CA LEU A 114 -5.37 24.37 4.79
C LEU A 114 -4.94 25.84 4.76
N PRO A 115 -4.12 26.27 3.78
CA PRO A 115 -3.81 27.68 3.64
C PRO A 115 -5.12 28.47 3.43
N PRO A 116 -5.26 29.68 3.99
CA PRO A 116 -6.41 30.53 3.71
C PRO A 116 -6.44 30.85 2.21
N TRP A 117 -7.59 30.63 1.58
CA TRP A 117 -7.80 30.99 0.17
C TRP A 117 -7.70 32.51 -0.02
N PRO A 118 -7.17 32.98 -1.17
CA PRO A 118 -7.23 34.39 -1.55
C PRO A 118 -8.67 34.86 -1.81
#